data_AF-A0A6L2PF58-F1
#
_entry.id   AF-A0A6L2PF58-F1
#
_cell.length_a   1.000
_cell.length_b   1.000
_cell.length_c   1.000
_cell.angle_alpha   90.00
_cell.angle_beta   90.00
_cell.angle_gamma   90.00
#
_symmetry.space_group_name_H-M   'P 1'
#
loop_
_entity.id
_entity.type
_entity.pdbx_description
1 polymer ?
#
loop_
_entity_poly.entity_id
_entity_poly.type
_entity_poly.pdbx_seq_one_letter_code
_entity_poly.pdbx_strand_id
1 'polypeptide(L)' 'MPLAARRQFYFQQDGALPHFAGEVRNWLKEVFLMRWIGRSGPIEWSPRSPDLTSLDFFCWSI' A
#
# COMPACT_ATOMS: atom_id res chain seq x y z
N MET A 1 -14.35 -3.27 -1.87
CA MET A 1 -13.71 -4.28 -2.76
C MET A 1 -14.19 -5.69 -2.41
N PRO A 2 -14.84 -6.42 -3.35
CA PRO A 2 -15.20 -7.83 -3.20
C PRO A 2 -13.98 -8.71 -2.93
N LEU A 3 -14.15 -9.86 -2.24
CA LEU A 3 -13.03 -10.75 -1.89
C LEU A 3 -12.27 -11.26 -3.12
N ALA A 4 -12.99 -11.57 -4.20
CA ALA A 4 -12.39 -12.02 -5.46
C ALA A 4 -11.43 -10.97 -6.05
N ALA A 5 -11.79 -9.69 -5.99
CA ALA A 5 -10.97 -8.60 -6.49
C ALA A 5 -9.69 -8.42 -5.67
N ARG A 6 -9.74 -8.55 -4.34
CA ARG A 6 -8.54 -8.44 -3.47
C ARG A 6 -7.46 -9.49 -3.79
N ARG A 7 -7.87 -10.59 -4.42
CA ARG A 7 -6.97 -11.66 -4.87
C ARG A 7 -6.42 -11.47 -6.28
N GLN A 8 -6.75 -10.37 -6.95
CA GLN A 8 -6.34 -10.11 -8.34
C GLN A 8 -5.55 -8.81 -8.49
N PHE A 9 -5.63 -7.91 -7.51
CA PHE A 9 -4.97 -6.61 -7.56
C PHE A 9 -3.82 -6.49 -6.55
N TYR A 10 -2.88 -5.61 -6.87
CA TYR A 10 -1.91 -5.08 -5.91
C TYR A 10 -2.50 -3.88 -5.21
N PHE A 11 -2.39 -3.85 -3.89
CA PHE A 11 -2.74 -2.67 -3.10
C PHE A 11 -1.50 -1.83 -2.85
N GLN A 12 -1.54 -0.53 -3.14
CA GLN A 12 -0.44 0.39 -2.84
C GLN A 12 -0.90 1.34 -1.73
N GLN A 13 -0.06 1.52 -0.70
CA GLN A 13 -0.24 2.54 0.33
C GLN A 13 1.03 3.34 0.52
N ASP A 14 0.88 4.57 1.00
CA ASP A 14 2.00 5.44 1.35
C ASP A 14 2.75 4.92 2.59
N GLY A 15 3.83 5.62 2.94
CA GLY A 15 4.66 5.31 4.11
C GLY A 15 4.26 6.05 5.39
N ALA A 16 3.05 6.61 5.51
CA ALA A 16 2.64 7.37 6.68
C ALA A 16 2.70 6.53 7.96
N LEU A 17 2.92 7.19 9.10
CA LEU A 17 3.12 6.51 10.40
C LEU A 17 2.00 5.51 10.75
N PRO A 18 0.70 5.84 10.58
CA PRO A 18 -0.37 4.88 10.83
C PRO A 18 -0.33 3.66 9.90
N HIS A 19 0.08 3.85 8.64
CA HIS A 19 0.14 2.79 7.63
C HIS A 19 1.37 1.88 7.79
N PHE A 20 2.38 2.31 8.53
CA PHE A 20 3.57 1.51 8.86
C PHE A 20 3.35 0.55 10.04
N ALA A 21 2.25 0.70 10.79
CA ALA A 21 1.94 -0.15 11.94
C ALA A 21 1.99 -1.64 11.56
N GLY A 22 2.53 -2.48 12.46
CA GLY A 22 2.67 -3.92 12.21
C GLY A 22 1.32 -4.59 11.96
N GLU A 23 0.27 -4.16 12.66
CA GLU A 23 -1.10 -4.66 12.50
C GLU A 23 -1.64 -4.40 11.10
N VAL A 24 -1.43 -3.19 10.57
CA VAL A 24 -1.81 -2.83 9.19
C VAL A 24 -1.09 -3.73 8.19
N ARG A 25 0.21 -3.94 8.37
CA ARG A 25 1.01 -4.80 7.48
C ARG A 25 0.58 -6.27 7.53
N ASN A 26 0.24 -6.78 8.71
CA ASN A 26 -0.29 -8.14 8.87
C ASN A 26 -1.64 -8.30 8.18
N TRP A 27 -2.53 -7.33 8.38
CA TRP A 27 -3.83 -7.31 7.70
C TRP A 27 -3.68 -7.28 6.18
N LEU A 28 -2.76 -6.45 5.65
CA LEU A 28 -2.49 -6.39 4.21
C LEU A 28 -1.93 -7.70 3.65
N LYS A 29 -1.02 -8.33 4.39
CA LYS A 29 -0.47 -9.65 4.04
C LYS A 29 -1.58 -10.69 3.89
N GLU A 30 -2.52 -10.75 4.82
CA GLU A 30 -3.60 -11.73 4.83
C GLU A 30 -4.65 -11.43 3.75
N VAL A 31 -5.07 -10.17 3.63
CA VAL A 31 -6.18 -9.77 2.77
C VAL A 31 -5.79 -9.74 1.29
N PHE A 32 -4.57 -9.32 0.98
CA PHE A 32 -4.08 -9.21 -0.40
C PHE A 32 -3.14 -10.36 -0.80
N LEU A 33 -2.91 -11.33 0.09
CA LEU A 33 -2.05 -12.49 -0.14
C LEU A 33 -0.65 -12.07 -0.61
N MET A 34 0.01 -11.22 0.18
CA MET A 34 1.32 -10.64 -0.14
C MET A 34 1.38 -9.73 -1.38
N ARG A 35 0.25 -9.38 -2.00
CA ARG A 35 0.20 -8.44 -3.14
C ARG A 35 -0.09 -7.03 -2.67
N TRP A 36 0.86 -6.45 -1.96
CA TRP A 36 0.79 -5.05 -1.60
C TRP A 36 2.16 -4.39 -1.64
N ILE A 37 2.13 -3.08 -1.86
CA ILE A 37 3.26 -2.20 -2.08
C ILE A 37 3.22 -1.16 -0.96
N GLY A 38 4.34 -0.98 -0.27
CA GLY A 38 4.44 -0.02 0.81
C GLY A 38 5.73 -0.20 1.62
N ARG A 39 5.91 0.66 2.61
CA ARG A 39 7.11 0.64 3.44
C ARG A 39 7.25 -0.69 4.19
N SER A 40 8.38 -1.37 4.00
CA SER A 40 8.66 -2.70 4.56
C SER A 40 7.59 -3.76 4.21
N GLY A 41 7.01 -3.65 3.01
CA GLY A 41 6.12 -4.65 2.44
C GLY A 41 6.82 -5.64 1.51
N PRO A 42 6.06 -6.58 0.91
CA PRO A 42 6.58 -7.56 -0.06
C PRO A 42 7.25 -6.91 -1.27
N ILE A 43 6.70 -5.79 -1.72
CA ILE A 43 7.33 -4.88 -2.67
C ILE A 43 7.64 -3.61 -1.88
N GLU A 44 8.92 -3.41 -1.59
CA GLU A 44 9.36 -2.28 -0.80
C GLU A 44 9.15 -0.97 -1.56
N TRP A 45 8.56 0.00 -0.86
CA TRP A 45 8.36 1.35 -1.36
C TRP A 45 9.12 2.33 -0.47
N SER A 46 9.91 3.22 -1.07
CA SER A 46 10.71 4.18 -0.32
C SER A 46 9.82 5.14 0.48
N PRO A 47 10.19 5.48 1.73
CA PRO A 47 9.46 6.47 2.49
C PRO A 47 9.56 7.85 1.82
N ARG A 48 8.45 8.61 1.82
CA ARG A 48 8.39 10.01 1.34
C ARG A 48 8.66 10.15 -0.17
N SER A 49 8.00 9.33 -0.98
CA SER A 49 8.02 9.43 -2.44
C SER A 49 6.62 9.79 -2.99
N PRO A 50 6.13 11.03 -2.76
CA PRO A 50 4.84 11.48 -3.26
C PRO A 50 4.79 11.52 -4.80
N ASP A 51 5.95 11.59 -5.46
CA ASP A 51 6.13 11.46 -6.90
C ASP A 51 5.79 10.06 -7.42
N LEU A 52 5.80 9.05 -6.55
CA LEU A 52 5.58 7.66 -6.92
C LEU A 52 4.20 7.14 -6.46
N THR A 53 3.59 7.73 -5.42
CA THR A 53 2.21 7.39 -5.07
C THR A 53 1.26 8.02 -6.08
N SER A 54 0.51 7.20 -6.83
CA SER A 54 -0.45 7.71 -7.83
C SER A 54 -1.44 8.72 -7.25
N LEU A 55 -1.83 8.53 -5.98
CA LEU A 55 -2.73 9.44 -5.28
C LEU A 55 -2.06 10.79 -5.00
N ASP A 56 -0.86 10.80 -4.43
CA ASP A 56 -0.11 12.02 -4.13
C ASP A 56 0.30 12.77 -5.42
N PHE A 57 0.68 12.06 -6.49
CA PHE A 57 1.14 12.66 -7.75
C PHE A 57 0.00 13.11 -8.69
N PHE A 58 -1.11 12.37 -8.80
CA PHE A 58 -2.17 12.69 -9.76
C PHE A 58 -3.45 13.23 -9.12
N CYS A 59 -3.84 12.73 -7.95
CA CYS A 59 -5.16 13.00 -7.37
C CYS A 59 -5.11 14.13 -6.35
N TRP A 60 -4.03 14.22 -5.58
CA TRP A 60 -3.86 15.14 -4.45
C TRP A 60 -2.77 16.19 -4.69
N SER A 61 -2.18 16.24 -5.90
CA SER A 61 -1.29 17.31 -6.33
C SER A 61 -2.01 18.66 -6.28
N ILE A 62 -1.84 19.36 -5.17
CA ILE A 62 -2.23 20.76 -4.92
C ILE A 62 -1.03 21.49 -4.33
#